data_AF-A0A842TDB3-F1
#
_entry.id   AF-A0A842TDB3-F1
#
_cell.length_a   1.000
_cell.length_b   1.000
_cell.length_c   1.000
_cell.angle_alpha   90.00
_cell.angle_beta   90.00
_cell.angle_gamma   90.00
#
_symmetry.space_group_name_H-M   'P 1'
#
loop_
_entity.id
_entity.type
_entity.pdbx_description
1 polymer ?
#
loop_
_entity_poly.entity_id
_entity_poly.type
_entity_poly.pdbx_seq_one_letter_code
_entity_poly.pdbx_strand_id
1 'polypeptide(L)'
;MDYGKSSSYLEVQLNEILKNRTKDERGFILEIASVVLSEDFGEDLPALYRILGLNDFIKVVSLFENRSVKFPTLKSLKDSLLLVLCYYYRETKGLSWEDIKKTLGHKFSAISFGLKISRLNEKVRDQIKQIICDFEGNDRE
;
A
#
# COMPACT_ATOMS: atom_id res chain seq x y z
N MET A 1 -6.46 -15.93 5.64
CA MET A 1 -4.99 -15.87 5.60
C MET A 1 -4.52 -14.93 6.68
N ASP A 2 -4.00 -15.50 7.76
CA ASP A 2 -3.56 -14.79 8.95
C ASP A 2 -2.11 -14.33 8.75
N TYR A 3 -1.91 -13.05 8.42
CA TYR A 3 -0.58 -12.42 8.38
C TYR A 3 -0.24 -11.83 9.74
N GLY A 4 -0.46 -12.60 10.81
CA GLY A 4 -0.35 -12.17 12.19
C GLY A 4 0.66 -13.00 12.97
N LYS A 5 1.76 -12.34 13.39
CA LYS A 5 2.65 -12.74 14.49
C LYS A 5 3.49 -14.01 14.30
N SER A 6 4.69 -13.80 13.80
CA SER A 6 5.91 -14.29 14.48
C SER A 6 7.04 -13.35 14.10
N SER A 7 7.21 -12.26 14.87
CA SER A 7 8.43 -11.46 14.72
C SER A 7 9.59 -12.38 15.07
N SER A 8 10.53 -12.56 14.15
CA SER A 8 11.67 -13.43 14.36
C SER A 8 12.41 -12.98 15.62
N TYR A 9 12.95 -13.91 16.41
CA TYR A 9 13.72 -13.62 17.62
C TYR A 9 14.79 -12.53 17.37
N LEU A 10 15.40 -12.56 16.19
CA LEU A 10 16.36 -11.55 15.75
C LEU A 10 15.76 -10.14 15.60
N GLU A 11 14.54 -10.01 15.08
CA GLU A 11 13.86 -8.72 14.94
C GLU A 11 13.53 -8.09 16.30
N VAL A 12 13.08 -8.91 17.25
CA VAL A 12 12.80 -8.47 18.61
C VAL A 12 14.08 -8.00 19.29
N GLN A 13 15.15 -8.78 19.19
CA GLN A 13 16.46 -8.41 19.73
C GLN A 13 17.03 -7.13 19.10
N LEU A 14 16.99 -7.01 17.78
CA LEU A 14 17.46 -5.82 17.06
C LEU A 14 16.69 -4.58 17.50
N ASN A 15 15.38 -4.70 17.68
CA ASN A 15 14.54 -3.61 18.17
C ASN A 15 14.86 -3.19 19.59
N GLU A 16 15.08 -4.14 20.49
CA GLU A 16 15.47 -3.84 21.88
C GLU A 16 16.84 -3.17 21.94
N ILE A 17 17.81 -3.68 21.16
CA ILE A 17 19.14 -3.08 21.05
C ILE A 17 19.01 -1.63 20.57
N LEU A 18 18.26 -1.38 19.50
CA LEU A 18 18.10 -0.03 18.98
C LEU A 18 17.34 0.90 19.93
N LYS A 19 16.28 0.42 20.60
CA LYS A 19 15.50 1.22 21.57
C LYS A 19 16.35 1.66 22.76
N ASN A 20 17.30 0.83 23.19
CA ASN A 20 18.17 1.07 24.34
C ASN A 20 19.41 1.93 24.00
N ARG A 21 19.43 2.62 22.85
CA ARG A 21 20.54 3.49 22.40
C ARG A 21 20.12 4.94 22.35
N THR A 22 21.11 5.83 22.45
CA THR A 22 20.90 7.27 22.29
C THR A 22 20.43 7.59 20.87
N LYS A 23 19.91 8.81 20.67
CA LYS A 23 19.46 9.25 19.34
C LYS A 23 20.60 9.26 18.32
N ASP A 24 21.80 9.66 18.76
CA ASP A 24 22.97 9.77 17.89
C ASP A 24 23.53 8.39 17.52
N GLU A 25 23.61 7.46 18.48
CA GLU A 25 24.00 6.07 18.21
C GLU A 25 23.01 5.39 17.26
N ARG A 26 21.70 5.60 17.45
CA ARG A 26 20.69 5.09 16.50
C ARG A 26 20.88 5.65 15.11
N GLY A 27 21.10 6.96 14.99
CA GLY A 27 21.37 7.61 13.70
C GLY A 27 22.58 6.99 13.00
N PHE A 28 23.67 6.78 13.74
CA PHE A 28 24.88 6.16 13.23
C PHE A 28 24.67 4.71 12.77
N ILE A 29 23.95 3.89 13.56
CA ILE A 29 23.65 2.50 13.20
C ILE A 29 22.77 2.43 11.95
N LEU A 30 21.77 3.29 11.83
CA LEU A 30 20.92 3.36 10.64
C LEU A 30 21.70 3.77 9.39
N GLU A 31 22.68 4.68 9.54
CA GLU A 31 23.54 5.09 8.43
C GLU A 31 24.44 3.94 7.97
N ILE A 32 25.06 3.20 8.90
CA ILE A 32 25.84 2.00 8.57
C ILE A 32 24.96 0.95 7.88
N ALA A 33 23.77 0.67 8.43
CA ALA A 33 22.85 -0.28 7.83
C ALA A 33 22.47 0.13 6.40
N SER A 34 22.26 1.43 6.17
CA SER A 34 22.02 1.97 4.83
C SER A 34 23.20 1.76 3.88
N VAL A 35 24.45 1.89 4.35
CA VAL A 35 25.64 1.63 3.53
C VAL A 35 25.71 0.15 3.17
N VAL A 36 25.55 -0.75 4.14
CA VAL A 36 25.57 -2.21 3.90
C VAL A 36 24.49 -2.61 2.90
N LEU A 37 23.27 -2.09 3.06
CA LEU A 37 22.18 -2.36 2.12
C LEU A 37 22.46 -1.85 0.70
N SER A 38 23.27 -0.80 0.55
CA SER A 38 23.57 -0.22 -0.76
C SER A 38 24.52 -1.11 -1.58
N GLU A 39 25.43 -1.82 -0.91
CA GLU A 39 26.35 -2.75 -1.57
C GLU A 39 25.60 -3.95 -2.15
N ASP A 40 24.61 -4.47 -1.42
CA ASP A 40 23.88 -5.68 -1.80
C ASP A 40 22.69 -5.40 -2.72
N PHE A 41 22.04 -4.23 -2.60
CA PHE A 41 20.72 -3.99 -3.19
C PHE A 41 20.59 -2.68 -4.00
N GLY A 42 21.69 -1.95 -4.22
CA GLY A 42 21.69 -0.66 -4.92
C GLY A 42 21.11 0.48 -4.06
N GLU A 43 20.97 1.67 -4.63
CA GLU A 43 20.68 2.90 -3.85
C GLU A 43 19.22 3.05 -3.40
N ASP A 44 18.26 2.41 -4.10
CA ASP A 44 16.83 2.63 -3.87
C ASP A 44 16.32 2.03 -2.55
N LEU A 45 16.80 0.83 -2.19
CA LEU A 45 16.39 0.14 -0.95
C LEU A 45 16.95 0.80 0.32
N PRO A 46 18.21 1.24 0.37
CA PRO A 46 18.73 2.12 1.43
C PRO A 46 17.94 3.41 1.58
N ALA A 47 17.55 4.06 0.48
CA ALA A 47 16.72 5.26 0.53
C ALA A 47 15.36 4.96 1.16
N LEU A 48 14.74 3.83 0.79
CA LEU A 48 13.49 3.36 1.40
C LEU A 48 13.66 3.03 2.88
N TYR A 49 14.77 2.39 3.27
CA TYR A 49 15.11 2.08 4.65
C TYR A 49 15.23 3.34 5.51
N ARG A 50 15.86 4.40 5.02
CA ARG A 50 15.99 5.68 5.75
C ARG A 50 14.64 6.36 6.00
N ILE A 51 13.70 6.22 5.06
CA ILE A 51 12.35 6.81 5.17
C ILE A 51 11.51 6.04 6.19
N LEU A 52 11.55 4.71 6.14
CA LEU A 52 10.68 3.84 6.94
C LEU A 52 11.25 3.50 8.32
N GLY A 53 12.58 3.45 8.44
CA GLY A 53 13.27 2.84 9.57
C GLY A 53 13.12 1.32 9.60
N LEU A 54 13.84 0.68 10.53
CA LEU A 54 13.99 -0.78 10.57
C LEU A 54 12.64 -1.54 10.56
N ASN A 55 11.72 -1.17 11.45
CA ASN A 55 10.50 -1.93 11.67
C ASN A 55 9.57 -1.94 10.45
N ASP A 56 9.31 -0.76 9.89
CA ASP A 56 8.41 -0.66 8.76
C ASP A 56 9.09 -1.14 7.47
N PHE A 57 10.41 -1.04 7.36
CA PHE A 57 11.16 -1.65 6.28
C PHE A 57 11.06 -3.18 6.28
N ILE A 58 11.26 -3.84 7.43
CA ILE A 58 11.12 -5.30 7.55
C ILE A 58 9.71 -5.73 7.15
N LYS A 59 8.67 -5.03 7.63
CA LYS A 59 7.28 -5.30 7.23
C LYS A 59 7.11 -5.20 5.72
N VAL A 60 7.63 -4.14 5.09
CA VAL A 60 7.54 -3.96 3.64
C VAL A 60 8.25 -5.09 2.89
N VAL A 61 9.45 -5.48 3.29
CA VAL A 61 10.19 -6.60 2.68
C VAL A 61 9.41 -7.90 2.85
N SER A 62 8.86 -8.18 4.04
CA SER A 62 8.08 -9.39 4.32
C SER A 62 6.80 -9.50 3.46
N LEU A 63 6.17 -8.37 3.11
CA LEU A 63 4.99 -8.36 2.24
C LEU A 63 5.32 -8.87 0.83
N PHE A 64 6.56 -8.66 0.38
CA PHE A 64 7.02 -9.01 -0.96
C PHE A 64 8.01 -10.17 -0.97
N GLU A 65 8.11 -10.91 0.12
CA GLU A 65 8.98 -12.08 0.20
C GLU A 65 8.67 -13.05 -0.97
N ASN A 66 9.73 -13.45 -1.68
CA ASN A 66 9.67 -14.30 -2.88
C ASN A 66 8.84 -13.75 -4.06
N ARG A 67 8.54 -12.44 -4.08
CA ARG A 67 7.75 -11.80 -5.14
C ARG A 67 8.38 -10.52 -5.63
N SER A 68 8.59 -10.42 -6.94
CA SER A 68 8.92 -9.14 -7.57
C SER A 68 7.67 -8.30 -7.74
N VAL A 69 7.70 -7.06 -7.26
CA VAL A 69 6.60 -6.10 -7.44
C VAL A 69 7.05 -4.93 -8.30
N LYS A 70 6.22 -4.57 -9.28
CA LYS A 70 6.43 -3.36 -10.07
C LYS A 70 5.89 -2.17 -9.29
N PHE A 71 6.79 -1.24 -8.94
CA PHE A 71 6.37 0.02 -8.35
C PHE A 71 5.57 0.85 -9.36
N PRO A 72 4.44 1.46 -8.93
CA PRO A 72 3.68 2.34 -9.81
C PRO A 72 4.45 3.63 -10.05
N THR A 73 4.25 4.25 -11.21
CA THR A 73 4.68 5.63 -11.40
C THR A 73 3.87 6.57 -10.51
N LEU A 74 4.46 7.68 -10.09
CA LEU A 74 3.77 8.67 -9.26
C LEU A 74 2.45 9.15 -9.90
N LYS A 75 2.42 9.30 -11.23
CA LYS A 75 1.22 9.65 -11.99
C LYS A 75 0.15 8.58 -11.86
N SER A 76 0.50 7.31 -12.09
CA SER A 76 -0.40 6.16 -11.96
C SER A 76 -1.00 6.07 -10.55
N LEU A 77 -0.18 6.25 -9.51
CA LEU A 77 -0.65 6.26 -8.13
C LEU A 77 -1.63 7.40 -7.86
N LYS A 78 -1.30 8.63 -8.28
CA LYS A 78 -2.19 9.80 -8.13
C LYS A 78 -3.51 9.62 -8.89
N ASP A 79 -3.47 9.10 -10.11
CA ASP A 79 -4.68 8.81 -10.90
C ASP A 79 -5.56 7.75 -10.22
N SER A 80 -4.95 6.75 -9.57
CA SER A 80 -5.67 5.72 -8.82
C SER A 80 -6.31 6.29 -7.56
N LEU A 81 -5.59 7.10 -6.78
CA LEU A 81 -6.15 7.78 -5.61
C LEU A 81 -7.28 8.73 -5.99
N LEU A 82 -7.11 9.48 -7.08
CA LEU A 82 -8.15 10.34 -7.61
C LEU A 82 -9.40 9.54 -8.03
N LEU A 83 -9.20 8.34 -8.60
CA LEU A 83 -10.32 7.46 -8.96
C LEU A 83 -11.09 7.01 -7.73
N VAL A 84 -10.41 6.66 -6.62
CA VAL A 84 -11.05 6.30 -5.36
C VAL A 84 -11.90 7.46 -4.83
N LEU A 85 -11.37 8.69 -4.84
CA LEU A 85 -12.12 9.86 -4.39
C LEU A 85 -13.34 10.14 -5.28
N CYS A 86 -13.15 10.08 -6.60
CA CYS A 86 -14.25 10.22 -7.56
C CYS A 86 -15.32 9.14 -7.35
N TYR A 87 -14.92 7.89 -7.14
CA TYR A 87 -15.81 6.78 -6.85
C TYR A 87 -16.65 7.05 -5.61
N TYR A 88 -16.01 7.41 -4.49
CA TYR A 88 -16.69 7.72 -3.24
C TYR A 88 -17.73 8.84 -3.41
N TYR A 89 -17.34 9.97 -4.03
CA TYR A 89 -18.29 11.07 -4.19
C TYR A 89 -19.40 10.77 -5.20
N ARG A 90 -19.10 10.03 -6.26
CA ARG A 90 -20.06 9.72 -7.31
C ARG A 90 -21.06 8.65 -6.89
N GLU A 91 -20.56 7.51 -6.41
CA GLU A 91 -21.37 6.33 -6.14
C GLU A 91 -21.90 6.31 -4.70
N THR A 92 -21.12 6.81 -3.72
CA THR A 92 -21.54 6.80 -2.31
C THR A 92 -22.28 8.08 -1.91
N LYS A 93 -21.86 9.25 -2.42
CA LYS A 93 -22.49 10.55 -2.09
C LYS A 93 -23.44 11.06 -3.17
N GLY A 94 -23.52 10.42 -4.34
CA GLY A 94 -24.44 10.78 -5.41
C GLY A 94 -24.15 12.14 -6.07
N LEU A 95 -22.94 12.69 -5.92
CA LEU A 95 -22.63 14.04 -6.42
C LEU A 95 -22.51 14.08 -7.95
N SER A 96 -22.82 15.24 -8.54
CA SER A 96 -22.59 15.50 -9.95
C SER A 96 -21.10 15.62 -10.28
N TRP A 97 -20.70 15.38 -11.53
CA TRP A 97 -19.31 15.54 -11.93
C TRP A 97 -18.79 16.98 -11.77
N GLU A 98 -19.66 17.97 -11.87
CA GLU A 98 -19.32 19.38 -11.67
C GLU A 98 -19.01 19.66 -10.19
N ASP A 99 -19.86 19.16 -9.30
CA ASP A 99 -19.66 19.28 -7.85
C ASP A 99 -18.40 18.54 -7.38
N ILE A 100 -18.13 17.36 -7.94
CA ILE A 100 -16.91 16.60 -7.64
C ILE A 100 -15.67 17.39 -8.07
N LYS A 101 -15.67 17.96 -9.28
CA LYS A 101 -14.55 18.80 -9.75
C LYS A 101 -14.34 20.01 -8.86
N LYS A 102 -15.42 20.66 -8.43
CA LYS A 102 -15.37 21.80 -7.50
C LYS A 102 -14.81 21.39 -6.14
N THR A 103 -15.27 20.25 -5.61
CA THR A 103 -14.85 19.72 -4.30
C THR A 103 -13.38 19.32 -4.29
N LEU A 104 -12.92 18.64 -5.35
CA LEU A 104 -11.54 18.16 -5.44
C LEU A 104 -10.55 19.23 -5.89
N GLY A 105 -11.03 20.36 -6.42
CA GLY A 105 -10.18 21.43 -6.97
C GLY A 105 -9.28 20.99 -8.12
N HIS A 106 -9.56 19.84 -8.76
CA HIS A 106 -8.72 19.23 -9.77
C HIS A 106 -9.45 19.12 -11.10
N LYS A 107 -8.75 19.42 -12.20
CA LYS A 107 -9.25 19.20 -13.56
C LYS A 107 -9.04 17.74 -13.96
N PHE A 108 -10.12 17.02 -14.25
CA PHE A 108 -10.05 15.67 -14.78
C PHE A 108 -11.17 15.42 -15.79
N SER A 109 -10.98 14.41 -16.65
CA SER A 109 -11.99 14.00 -17.63
C SER A 109 -13.09 13.18 -16.94
N ALA A 110 -14.26 13.79 -16.77
CA ALA A 110 -15.43 13.10 -16.21
C ALA A 110 -15.81 11.85 -17.01
N ILE A 111 -15.62 11.86 -18.34
CA ILE A 111 -15.89 10.71 -19.22
C ILE A 111 -14.92 9.57 -18.89
N SER A 112 -13.62 9.86 -18.82
CA SER A 112 -12.61 8.84 -18.52
C SER A 112 -12.82 8.21 -17.13
N PHE A 113 -13.10 9.04 -16.13
CA PHE A 113 -13.35 8.55 -14.77
C PHE A 113 -14.69 7.84 -14.65
N GLY A 114 -15.74 8.27 -15.38
CA GLY A 114 -17.00 7.55 -15.48
C GLY A 114 -16.81 6.13 -16.02
N LEU A 115 -16.07 5.97 -17.12
CA LEU A 115 -15.74 4.64 -17.65
C LEU A 115 -14.97 3.77 -16.65
N LYS A 116 -14.00 4.36 -15.93
CA LYS A 116 -13.23 3.64 -14.90
C LYS A 116 -14.11 3.22 -13.72
N ILE A 117 -15.03 4.08 -13.28
CA ILE A 117 -15.99 3.77 -12.21
C ILE A 117 -16.94 2.65 -12.66
N SER A 118 -17.48 2.69 -13.88
CA SER A 118 -18.34 1.63 -14.40
C SER A 118 -17.64 0.27 -14.38
N ARG A 119 -16.39 0.21 -14.86
CA ARG A 119 -15.57 -1.02 -14.80
C ARG A 119 -15.30 -1.47 -13.36
N LEU A 120 -15.12 -0.53 -12.43
CA LEU A 120 -14.93 -0.86 -11.02
C LEU A 120 -16.21 -1.44 -10.42
N ASN A 121 -17.37 -0.86 -10.73
CA ASN A 121 -18.67 -1.37 -10.30
C ASN A 121 -18.95 -2.78 -10.83
N GLU A 122 -18.56 -3.08 -12.08
CA GLU A 122 -18.61 -4.44 -12.64
C GLU A 122 -17.76 -5.40 -11.81
N LYS A 123 -16.49 -5.04 -11.53
CA LYS A 123 -15.61 -5.87 -10.70
C LYS A 123 -16.14 -6.09 -9.29
N VAL A 124 -16.67 -5.06 -8.64
CA VAL A 124 -17.28 -5.18 -7.30
C VAL A 124 -18.47 -6.13 -7.35
N ARG A 125 -19.33 -6.01 -8.37
CA ARG A 125 -20.46 -6.91 -8.57
C ARG A 125 -20.01 -8.36 -8.75
N ASP A 126 -18.97 -8.60 -9.53
CA ASP A 126 -18.43 -9.95 -9.76
C ASP A 126 -17.82 -10.54 -8.50
N GLN A 127 -17.13 -9.74 -7.69
CA GLN A 127 -16.63 -10.17 -6.38
C GLN A 127 -17.77 -10.51 -5.42
N ILE A 128 -18.83 -9.71 -5.36
CA ILE A 128 -20.02 -10.01 -4.54
C ILE A 128 -20.65 -11.34 -4.96
N LYS A 129 -20.77 -11.60 -6.27
CA LYS A 129 -21.29 -12.88 -6.78
C LYS A 129 -20.42 -14.06 -6.35
N GLN A 130 -19.09 -13.94 -6.47
CA GLN A 130 -18.19 -14.99 -6.03
C GLN A 130 -18.34 -15.30 -4.55
N ILE A 131 -18.40 -14.26 -3.71
CA ILE A 131 -18.63 -14.41 -2.27
C ILE A 131 -19.94 -15.18 -2.02
N ILE A 132 -21.05 -14.80 -2.67
CA ILE A 132 -22.34 -15.48 -2.51
C ILE A 132 -22.24 -16.97 -2.91
N CYS A 133 -21.59 -17.28 -4.03
CA CYS A 133 -21.40 -18.67 -4.48
C CYS A 133 -20.55 -19.49 -3.49
N ASP A 134 -19.51 -18.89 -2.91
CA ASP A 134 -18.66 -19.55 -1.91
C ASP A 134 -19.44 -19.83 -0.61
N PHE A 135 -20.36 -18.95 -0.23
CA PHE A 135 -21.27 -19.18 0.91
C PHE A 135 -22.27 -20.30 0.62
N GLU A 136 -22.94 -20.30 -0.54
CA GLU A 136 -23.93 -21.33 -0.90
C GLU A 136 -23.32 -22.72 -1.13
N GLY A 137 -22.03 -22.80 -1.47
CA GLY A 137 -21.28 -24.04 -1.58
C GLY A 137 -20.87 -24.66 -0.25
N ASN A 138 -20.64 -23.84 0.79
CA ASN A 138 -20.23 -24.28 2.13
C ASN A 138 -21.40 -24.80 3.00
N ASP A 139 -22.65 -24.55 2.63
CA ASP A 139 -23.83 -25.08 3.35
C ASP A 139 -24.19 -26.53 2.92
N ARG A 140 -23.35 -27.20 2.11
CA ARG A 140 -23.59 -28.56 1.59
C ARG A 140 -22.57 -29.63 2.05
N GLU A 141 -21.72 -29.32 3.02
CA GLU A 141 -20.86 -30.27 3.73
C GLU A 141 -21.28 -30.43 5.20
#